data_AF-A0A3B0PIJ1-F1
#
_entry.id   AF-A0A3B0PIJ1-F1
#
_cell.length_a   1.000
_cell.length_b   1.000
_cell.length_c   1.000
_cell.angle_alpha   90.00
_cell.angle_beta   90.00
_cell.angle_gamma   90.00
#
_symmetry.space_group_name_H-M   'P 1'
#
loop_
_entity.id
_entity.type
_entity.pdbx_description
1 polymer ?
#
loop_
_entity_poly.entity_id
_entity_poly.type
_entity_poly.pdbx_seq_one_letter_code
_entity_poly.pdbx_strand_id
1 'polypeptide(L)' 'MKIISIGANHAGTSFLRTMKKVSPDAQLVAYERNTDISFLGCGIALW' A
#
# COMPACT_ATOMS: atom_id res chain seq x y z
N MET A 1 9.17 -5.40 -14.79
CA MET A 1 7.72 -5.11 -14.97
C MET A 1 7.38 -3.87 -14.18
N LYS A 2 6.53 -2.96 -14.68
CA LYS A 2 6.08 -1.78 -13.92
C LYS A 2 4.65 -1.97 -13.44
N ILE A 3 4.40 -1.78 -12.16
CA ILE A 3 3.10 -1.98 -11.52
C ILE A 3 2.72 -0.71 -10.77
N ILE A 4 1.49 -0.25 -11.01
CA ILE A 4 0.93 0.94 -10.36
C ILE A 4 -0.20 0.51 -9.45
N SER A 5 -0.15 0.91 -8.19
CA SER A 5 -1.21 0.72 -7.20
C SER A 5 -1.91 2.06 -6.96
N ILE A 6 -3.24 2.08 -7.14
CA ILE A 6 -4.08 3.24 -6.82
C ILE A 6 -4.75 2.97 -5.47
N GLY A 7 -4.38 3.76 -4.47
CA GLY A 7 -4.69 3.53 -3.06
C GLY A 7 -3.60 2.72 -2.35
N ALA A 8 -3.15 3.20 -1.19
CA ALA A 8 -2.07 2.63 -0.40
C ALA A 8 -2.41 2.49 1.09
N ASN A 9 -3.69 2.36 1.45
CA ASN A 9 -4.05 1.94 2.80
C ASN A 9 -3.85 0.41 2.99
N HIS A 10 -4.78 -0.33 3.60
CA HIS A 10 -4.55 -1.74 3.96
C HIS A 10 -4.25 -2.66 2.78
N ALA A 11 -5.15 -2.73 1.80
CA ALA A 11 -4.99 -3.65 0.66
C ALA A 11 -3.78 -3.28 -0.22
N GLY A 12 -3.65 -2.00 -0.56
CA GLY A 12 -2.52 -1.50 -1.35
C GLY A 12 -1.18 -1.73 -0.67
N THR A 13 -1.06 -1.43 0.62
CA THR A 13 0.17 -1.68 1.39
C THR A 13 0.50 -3.16 1.46
N SER A 14 -0.49 -4.03 1.70
CA SER A 14 -0.27 -5.48 1.75
C SER A 14 0.21 -6.03 0.41
N PHE A 15 -0.43 -5.59 -0.69
CA PHE A 15 -0.03 -5.95 -2.05
C PHE A 15 1.41 -5.50 -2.35
N LEU A 16 1.74 -4.22 -2.11
CA LEU A 16 3.06 -3.67 -2.40
C LEU A 16 4.17 -4.38 -1.61
N ARG A 17 3.94 -4.66 -0.31
CA ARG A 17 4.89 -5.41 0.53
C ARG A 17 5.10 -6.83 0.04
N THR A 18 4.04 -7.48 -0.41
CA THR A 18 4.10 -8.85 -0.94
C THR A 18 4.83 -8.88 -2.27
N MET A 19 4.50 -7.97 -3.18
CA MET A 19 5.14 -7.87 -4.49
C MET A 19 6.62 -7.56 -4.39
N LYS A 20 7.03 -6.71 -3.42
CA LYS A 20 8.45 -6.44 -3.19
C LYS A 20 9.26 -7.69 -2.78
N LYS A 21 8.60 -8.72 -2.23
CA LYS A 21 9.23 -10.02 -1.90
C LYS A 21 9.19 -11.00 -3.07
N VAL A 22 8.04 -11.11 -3.74
CA VAL A 22 7.80 -12.13 -4.77
C VAL A 22 8.37 -11.73 -6.14
N SER A 23 8.47 -10.43 -6.41
CA SER A 23 9.03 -9.88 -7.65
C SER A 23 9.90 -8.66 -7.33
N PRO A 24 11.14 -8.89 -6.82
CA PRO A 24 12.01 -7.80 -6.38
C PRO A 24 12.42 -6.86 -7.51
N ASP A 25 12.42 -7.34 -8.76
CA ASP A 25 12.77 -6.55 -9.95
C ASP A 25 11.58 -5.75 -10.52
N ALA A 26 10.38 -5.90 -9.94
CA ALA A 26 9.23 -5.11 -10.34
C ALA A 26 9.37 -3.66 -9.83
N GLN A 27 9.20 -2.70 -10.72
CA GLN A 27 9.09 -1.30 -10.35
C GLN A 27 7.67 -1.03 -9.84
N LEU A 28 7.53 -0.83 -8.53
CA LEU A 28 6.25 -0.55 -7.88
C LEU A 28 6.09 0.96 -7.64
N VAL A 29 4.97 1.54 -8.07
CA VAL A 29 4.61 2.93 -7.79
C VAL A 29 3.21 2.95 -7.19
N ALA A 30 3.02 3.71 -6.10
CA ALA A 30 1.73 3.87 -5.45
C ALA A 30 1.27 5.33 -5.56
N TYR A 31 0.00 5.54 -5.87
CA TYR A 31 -0.65 6.84 -5.76
C TYR A 31 -1.75 6.75 -4.71
N GLU A 32 -1.69 7.63 -3.72
CA GLU A 32 -2.72 7.80 -2.70
C GLU A 32 -3.21 9.24 -2.77
N ARG A 33 -4.53 9.43 -2.57
CA ARG A 33 -5.14 10.76 -2.53
C ARG A 33 -4.76 11.48 -1.25
N ASN A 34 -4.72 10.75 -0.14
CA ASN A 34 -4.43 11.30 1.18
C ASN A 34 -2.93 11.58 1.35
N THR A 35 -2.60 12.40 2.35
CA THR A 35 -1.22 12.70 2.76
C THR A 35 -0.65 11.65 3.72
N ASP A 36 -1.42 10.60 4.02
CA ASP A 36 -1.04 9.47 4.84
C ASP A 36 -1.32 8.13 4.14
N ILE A 37 -0.75 7.05 4.68
CA ILE A 37 -0.96 5.68 4.22
C ILE A 37 -1.00 4.76 5.45
N SER A 38 -1.54 3.56 5.27
CA SER A 38 -1.58 2.51 6.33
C SER A 38 -2.29 2.92 7.63
N PHE A 39 -3.13 3.95 7.61
CA PHE A 39 -3.88 4.36 8.79
C PHE A 39 -4.87 3.28 9.23
N LEU A 40 -4.78 2.89 10.51
CA LEU A 40 -5.62 1.86 11.11
C LEU A 40 -6.99 2.41 11.51
N GLY A 41 -7.87 2.58 10.52
CA GLY A 41 -9.21 3.15 10.75
C GLY A 41 -10.08 2.34 11.72
N CYS A 42 -9.91 1.01 11.77
CA CYS A 42 -10.61 0.17 12.74
C CYS A 42 -10.19 0.41 14.20
N GLY A 43 -9.03 1.05 14.42
CA GLY A 43 -8.53 1.40 15.75
C GLY A 43 -9.06 2.73 16.30
N ILE A 44 -9.80 3.51 15.51
CA ILE A 44 -10.27 4.85 15.94
C ILE A 44 -11.08 4.76 17.24
N ALA A 45 -11.95 3.77 17.38
CA ALA A 45 -12.81 3.64 18.56
C ALA A 45 -12.05 3.18 19.83
N LEU A 46 -10.78 2.80 19.72
CA LEU A 46 -9.95 2.34 20.83
C LEU A 46 -9.09 3.46 21.44
N TRP A 47 -9.07 4.65 20.82
CA TRP A 47 -8.30 5.82 21.26
C TRP A 47 -9.23 6.90 21.80
#